data_AF-A0A931TDZ3-F1
#
_entry.id   AF-A0A931TDZ3-F1
#
_cell.length_a   1.000
_cell.length_b   1.000
_cell.length_c   1.000
_cell.angle_alpha   90.00
_cell.angle_beta   90.00
_cell.angle_gamma   90.00
#
_symmetry.space_group_name_H-M   'P 1'
#
loop_
_entity.id
_entity.type
_entity.pdbx_description
1 polymer ?
#
loop_
_entity_poly.entity_id
_entity_poly.type
_entity_poly.pdbx_seq_one_letter_code
_entity_poly.pdbx_strand_id
1 'polypeptide(L)'
;MNFASTWGRLTGRPGVLFSNPGPGIANLVTGNNQAFGWVQYNQVLNKKPLIGTGFEVAPDFTAIAEAQGCRGFRLTDPGCVDATVAQAHELNRSGVPVLIDAQIARHDYYDGFVEIHEAALAHPQVDPD
;
A
#
# COMPACT_ATOMS: atom_id res chain seq x y z
N MET A 1 -11.01 7.18 14.72
CA MET A 1 -12.01 7.51 13.69
C MET A 1 -11.25 8.06 12.50
N ASN A 2 -11.26 7.35 11.38
CA ASN A 2 -10.30 7.57 10.29
C ASN A 2 -10.97 8.49 9.27
N PHE A 3 -10.22 9.38 8.60
CA PHE A 3 -10.77 10.43 7.72
C PHE A 3 -11.77 9.89 6.67
N ALA A 4 -11.48 8.72 6.09
CA ALA A 4 -12.37 8.04 5.14
C ALA A 4 -13.74 7.63 5.76
N SER A 5 -13.74 7.16 7.01
CA SER A 5 -14.98 6.82 7.73
C SER A 5 -15.81 8.06 8.08
N THR A 6 -15.14 9.18 8.40
CA THR A 6 -15.80 10.46 8.65
C THR A 6 -16.40 11.02 7.35
N TRP A 7 -15.65 10.96 6.25
CA TRP A 7 -16.13 11.36 4.92
C TRP A 7 -17.36 10.56 4.49
N GLY A 8 -17.35 9.24 4.65
CA GLY A 8 -18.49 8.39 4.33
C GLY A 8 -19.74 8.75 5.14
N ARG A 9 -19.58 9.01 6.44
CA ARG A 9 -20.70 9.43 7.31
C ARG A 9 -21.21 10.83 7.00
N LEU A 10 -20.33 11.76 6.59
CA LEU A 10 -20.70 13.14 6.29
C LEU A 10 -21.33 13.31 4.90
N THR A 11 -20.88 12.51 3.92
CA THR A 11 -21.25 12.73 2.51
C THR A 11 -22.17 11.65 1.94
N GLY A 12 -22.30 10.51 2.62
CA GLY A 12 -22.99 9.33 2.06
C GLY A 12 -22.25 8.70 0.87
N ARG A 13 -20.98 9.08 0.62
CA ARG A 13 -20.17 8.59 -0.50
C ARG A 13 -18.99 7.75 0.01
N PRO A 14 -18.57 6.69 -0.70
CA PRO A 14 -17.40 5.91 -0.32
C PRO A 14 -16.15 6.79 -0.15
N GLY A 15 -15.43 6.61 0.97
CA GLY A 15 -14.13 7.26 1.20
C GLY A 15 -12.99 6.31 0.84
N VAL A 16 -12.02 6.78 0.07
CA VAL A 16 -10.84 6.00 -0.36
C VAL A 16 -9.60 6.48 0.39
N LEU A 17 -8.79 5.55 0.89
CA LEU A 17 -7.48 5.83 1.48
C LEU A 17 -6.42 4.96 0.78
N PHE A 18 -5.25 5.53 0.53
CA PHE A 18 -4.03 4.83 0.15
C PHE A 18 -3.04 4.96 1.31
N SER A 19 -2.48 3.85 1.82
CA SER A 19 -1.49 3.85 2.91
C SER A 19 -0.56 2.67 2.75
N ASN A 20 0.69 2.88 3.15
CA ASN A 20 1.62 1.81 3.44
C ASN A 20 1.15 1.00 4.67
N PRO A 21 1.64 -0.25 4.86
CA PRO A 21 1.24 -1.11 5.99
C PRO A 21 1.39 -0.41 7.34
N GLY A 22 0.31 -0.37 8.13
CA GLY A 22 0.26 0.32 9.43
C GLY A 22 -1.15 0.26 10.06
N PRO A 23 -1.34 0.80 11.28
CA PRO A 23 -2.56 0.60 12.10
C PRO A 23 -3.86 1.24 11.55
N GLY A 24 -3.85 1.84 10.35
CA GLY A 24 -4.99 2.54 9.74
C GLY A 24 -5.87 1.70 8.78
N ILE A 25 -5.66 0.38 8.72
CA ILE A 25 -6.09 -0.57 7.66
C ILE A 25 -7.62 -0.71 7.40
N ALA A 26 -8.51 -0.17 8.22
CA ALA A 26 -9.94 -0.51 8.17
C ALA A 26 -10.74 0.00 6.93
N ASN A 27 -10.13 0.76 6.01
CA ASN A 27 -10.71 1.18 4.71
C ASN A 27 -9.58 1.52 3.74
N LEU A 28 -8.89 0.51 3.21
CA LEU A 28 -7.56 0.70 2.60
C LEU A 28 -7.32 -0.13 1.33
N VAL A 29 -6.71 0.51 0.33
CA VAL A 29 -5.94 -0.20 -0.70
C VAL A 29 -4.49 -0.28 -0.18
N THR A 30 -4.02 -1.48 0.15
CA THR A 30 -2.63 -1.70 0.57
C THR A 30 -1.80 -2.13 -0.64
N GLY A 31 -0.79 -1.34 -0.99
CA GLY A 31 0.29 -1.81 -1.86
C GLY A 31 1.22 -2.71 -1.05
N ASN A 32 1.10 -4.02 -1.24
CA ASN A 32 1.90 -5.00 -0.52
C ASN A 32 3.05 -5.46 -1.42
N ASN A 33 4.24 -4.94 -1.13
CA ASN A 33 5.47 -5.36 -1.77
C ASN A 33 6.25 -6.39 -0.94
N GLN A 34 5.64 -6.93 0.12
CA GLN A 34 6.28 -7.88 1.05
C GLN A 34 7.61 -7.38 1.63
N ALA A 35 7.77 -6.06 1.79
CA ALA A 35 8.98 -5.45 2.32
C ALA A 35 8.70 -4.19 3.13
N PHE A 36 9.69 -3.72 3.89
CA PHE A 36 9.69 -2.40 4.51
C PHE A 36 9.96 -1.29 3.48
N GLY A 37 9.08 -1.14 2.48
CA GLY A 37 9.03 -0.08 1.46
C GLY A 37 10.30 0.79 1.35
N TRP A 38 10.26 1.99 1.93
CA TRP A 38 11.33 2.99 1.88
C TRP A 38 12.65 2.53 2.53
N VAL A 39 12.59 1.78 3.62
CA VAL A 39 13.81 1.29 4.31
C VAL A 39 14.53 0.27 3.44
N GLN A 40 13.79 -0.65 2.82
CA GLN A 40 14.37 -1.60 1.87
C GLN A 40 14.88 -0.88 0.62
N TYR A 41 14.10 0.06 0.09
CA TYR A 41 14.50 0.84 -1.07
C TYR A 41 15.81 1.61 -0.82
N ASN A 42 16.02 2.19 0.36
CA ASN A 42 17.30 2.82 0.71
C ASN A 42 18.46 1.81 0.77
N GLN A 43 18.23 0.58 1.25
CA GLN A 43 19.27 -0.46 1.20
C GLN A 43 19.62 -0.82 -0.24
N VAL A 44 18.63 -0.95 -1.13
CA VAL A 44 18.83 -1.20 -2.57
C VAL A 44 19.58 -0.05 -3.22
N LEU A 45 19.09 1.19 -3.07
CA LEU A 45 19.69 2.41 -3.60
C LEU A 45 21.16 2.59 -3.19
N ASN A 46 21.46 2.36 -1.91
CA ASN A 46 22.82 2.50 -1.37
C ASN A 46 23.69 1.25 -1.56
N LYS A 47 23.21 0.24 -2.32
CA LYS A 47 23.93 -1.03 -2.56
C LYS A 47 24.35 -1.72 -1.26
N LYS A 48 23.51 -1.64 -0.23
CA LYS A 48 23.69 -2.28 1.08
C LYS A 48 22.96 -3.62 1.12
N PRO A 49 23.40 -4.58 1.97
CA PRO A 49 22.66 -5.81 2.17
C PRO A 49 21.24 -5.55 2.71
N LEU A 50 20.30 -6.40 2.29
CA LEU A 50 18.91 -6.36 2.77
C LEU A 50 18.83 -6.96 4.18
N ILE A 51 18.80 -6.12 5.20
CA ILE A 51 18.79 -6.58 6.60
C ILE A 51 17.49 -6.14 7.27
N GLY A 52 16.71 -7.11 7.75
CA GLY A 52 15.48 -6.86 8.54
C GLY A 52 14.34 -6.19 7.76
N THR A 53 14.44 -6.13 6.44
CA THR A 53 13.51 -5.38 5.58
C THR A 53 12.70 -6.23 4.62
N GLY A 54 13.07 -7.50 4.43
CA GLY A 54 12.30 -8.47 3.64
C GLY A 54 11.34 -9.24 4.54
N PHE A 55 10.08 -9.31 4.14
CA PHE A 55 9.13 -10.25 4.71
C PHE A 55 9.03 -11.46 3.77
N GLU A 56 9.59 -12.60 4.20
CA GLU A 56 9.41 -13.89 3.52
C GLU A 56 7.96 -14.37 3.64
N VAL A 57 7.31 -14.03 4.75
CA VAL A 57 5.89 -14.26 4.98
C VAL A 57 5.24 -12.91 5.26
N ALA A 58 4.46 -12.42 4.29
CA ALA A 58 3.63 -11.24 4.50
C ALA A 58 2.33 -11.63 5.23
N PRO A 59 1.80 -10.78 6.14
CA PRO A 59 0.51 -11.02 6.77
C PRO A 59 -0.62 -11.14 5.75
N ASP A 60 -1.60 -12.00 6.04
CA ASP A 60 -2.83 -12.06 5.25
C ASP A 60 -3.77 -10.91 5.64
N PHE A 61 -3.62 -9.78 4.98
CA PHE A 61 -4.44 -8.58 5.22
C PHE A 61 -5.91 -8.81 4.86
N THR A 62 -6.20 -9.70 3.91
CA THR A 62 -7.56 -10.06 3.52
C THR A 62 -8.27 -10.76 4.68
N ALA A 63 -7.61 -11.77 5.28
CA ALA A 63 -8.15 -12.49 6.43
C ALA A 63 -8.31 -11.59 7.67
N ILE A 64 -7.36 -10.69 7.92
CA ILE A 64 -7.47 -9.70 9.01
C ILE A 64 -8.67 -8.78 8.80
N ALA A 65 -8.88 -8.29 7.57
CA ALA A 65 -10.02 -7.43 7.24
C ALA A 65 -11.36 -8.16 7.42
N GLU A 66 -11.44 -9.43 7.00
CA GLU A 66 -12.62 -10.26 7.19
C GLU A 66 -12.93 -10.52 8.67
N ALA A 67 -11.91 -10.78 9.48
CA ALA A 67 -12.07 -10.91 10.94
C ALA A 67 -12.57 -9.61 11.62
N GLN A 68 -12.36 -8.46 10.97
CA GLN A 68 -12.84 -7.15 11.42
C GLN A 68 -14.22 -6.77 10.84
N GLY A 69 -14.87 -7.66 10.10
CA GLY A 69 -16.19 -7.42 9.50
C GLY A 69 -16.16 -6.63 8.20
N CYS A 70 -15.00 -6.51 7.55
CA CYS A 70 -14.86 -5.93 6.22
C CYS A 70 -14.88 -7.03 5.15
N ARG A 71 -15.00 -6.66 3.87
CA ARG A 71 -14.69 -7.54 2.75
C ARG A 71 -13.25 -7.35 2.32
N GLY A 72 -12.49 -8.43 2.21
CA GLY A 72 -11.15 -8.39 1.62
C GLY A 72 -11.15 -8.81 0.15
N PHE A 73 -10.29 -8.18 -0.65
CA PHE A 73 -9.88 -8.64 -1.98
C PHE A 73 -8.37 -8.77 -2.02
N ARG A 74 -7.86 -9.88 -2.56
CA ARG A 74 -6.45 -10.04 -2.89
C ARG A 74 -6.29 -9.83 -4.40
N LEU A 75 -5.61 -8.76 -4.78
CA LEU A 75 -5.37 -8.37 -6.17
C LEU A 75 -3.93 -8.73 -6.54
N THR A 76 -3.77 -9.72 -7.43
CA THR A 76 -2.46 -10.22 -7.89
C THR A 76 -2.26 -10.04 -9.39
N ASP A 77 -3.34 -9.87 -10.14
CA ASP A 77 -3.32 -9.63 -11.58
C ASP A 77 -3.70 -8.16 -11.87
N PRO A 78 -2.81 -7.37 -12.51
CA PRO A 78 -3.12 -6.01 -12.95
C PRO A 78 -4.35 -5.93 -13.87
N GLY A 79 -4.62 -6.96 -14.68
CA GLY A 79 -5.79 -7.00 -15.57
C GLY A 79 -7.13 -7.00 -14.83
N CYS A 80 -7.12 -7.31 -13.53
CA CYS A 80 -8.30 -7.37 -12.67
C CYS A 80 -8.52 -6.09 -11.84
N VAL A 81 -7.68 -5.05 -11.97
CA VAL A 81 -7.77 -3.81 -11.18
C VAL A 81 -9.15 -3.18 -11.31
N ASP A 82 -9.59 -2.88 -12.54
CA ASP A 82 -10.84 -2.16 -12.77
C ASP A 82 -12.06 -2.93 -12.24
N ALA A 83 -12.09 -4.24 -12.48
CA ALA A 83 -13.17 -5.10 -12.00
C ALA A 83 -13.20 -5.17 -10.46
N THR A 84 -12.03 -5.29 -9.81
CA THR A 84 -11.91 -5.35 -8.35
C THR A 84 -12.34 -4.04 -7.71
N VAL A 85 -11.91 -2.90 -8.29
CA VAL A 85 -12.30 -1.57 -7.82
C VAL A 85 -13.80 -1.34 -8.00
N ALA A 86 -14.38 -1.74 -9.14
CA ALA A 86 -15.82 -1.63 -9.36
C ALA A 86 -16.63 -2.44 -8.33
N GLN A 87 -16.21 -3.68 -8.04
CA GLN A 87 -16.85 -4.53 -7.03
C GLN A 87 -16.71 -3.96 -5.63
N ALA A 88 -15.54 -3.42 -5.29
CA ALA A 88 -15.30 -2.75 -4.01
C ALA A 88 -16.20 -1.51 -3.84
N HIS A 89 -16.42 -0.74 -4.90
CA HIS A 89 -17.32 0.41 -4.87
C HIS A 89 -18.79 0.02 -4.67
N GLU A 90 -19.25 -1.07 -5.28
CA GLU A 90 -20.61 -1.59 -5.08
C GLU A 90 -20.83 -2.01 -3.62
N LEU A 91 -19.91 -2.81 -3.08
CA LEU A 91 -19.99 -3.26 -1.69
C LEU A 91 -19.95 -2.10 -0.70
N ASN A 92 -19.06 -1.13 -0.89
CA ASN A 92 -19.01 0.07 -0.06
C ASN A 92 -20.33 0.87 -0.10
N ARG A 93 -20.98 0.98 -1.27
CA ARG A 93 -22.30 1.65 -1.39
C ARG A 93 -23.39 0.90 -0.64
N SER A 94 -23.32 -0.43 -0.56
CA SER A 94 -24.21 -1.25 0.26
C SER A 94 -23.91 -1.23 1.76
N GLY A 95 -22.88 -0.49 2.19
CA GLY A 95 -22.49 -0.33 3.59
C GLY A 95 -21.49 -1.37 4.08
N VAL A 96 -20.91 -2.19 3.20
CA VAL A 96 -19.86 -3.15 3.52
C VAL A 96 -18.48 -2.51 3.28
N PRO A 97 -17.67 -2.25 4.32
CA PRO A 97 -16.31 -1.76 4.15
C PRO A 97 -15.44 -2.73 3.35
N VAL A 98 -14.54 -2.23 2.52
CA VAL A 98 -13.69 -3.07 1.66
C VAL A 98 -12.20 -2.75 1.86
N LEU A 99 -11.39 -3.80 1.93
CA LEU A 99 -9.93 -3.75 1.82
C LEU A 99 -9.50 -4.43 0.51
N ILE A 100 -8.60 -3.79 -0.24
CA ILE A 100 -7.93 -4.39 -1.40
C ILE A 100 -6.44 -4.53 -1.08
N ASP A 101 -5.97 -5.77 -0.92
CA ASP A 101 -4.56 -6.13 -0.83
C ASP A 101 -3.98 -6.30 -2.23
N ALA A 102 -3.39 -5.23 -2.77
CA ALA A 102 -2.74 -5.22 -4.08
C ALA A 102 -1.29 -5.66 -3.95
N GLN A 103 -0.99 -6.87 -4.42
CA GLN A 103 0.36 -7.40 -4.46
C GLN A 103 1.13 -6.70 -5.60
N ILE A 104 2.20 -6.01 -5.25
CA ILE A 104 3.06 -5.29 -6.19
C ILE A 104 4.48 -5.86 -6.13
N ALA A 105 5.22 -5.73 -7.23
CA ALA A 105 6.60 -6.17 -7.26
C ALA A 105 7.48 -5.37 -6.27
N ARG A 106 8.48 -6.03 -5.69
CA ARG A 106 9.36 -5.48 -4.65
C ARG A 106 10.14 -4.24 -5.10
N HIS A 107 10.65 -4.28 -6.34
CA HIS A 107 11.57 -3.28 -6.91
C HIS A 107 11.20 -2.91 -8.34
N ASP A 108 9.90 -2.80 -8.62
CA ASP A 108 9.39 -2.27 -9.87
C ASP A 108 8.87 -0.84 -9.59
N TYR A 109 9.67 0.14 -10.00
CA TYR A 109 9.40 1.55 -9.72
C TYR A 109 9.24 2.30 -11.02
N TYR A 110 8.41 3.33 -11.00
CA TYR A 110 8.28 4.26 -12.12
C TYR A 110 9.63 4.91 -12.45
N ASP A 111 9.98 4.99 -13.74
CA ASP A 111 11.30 5.46 -14.20
C ASP A 111 11.69 6.83 -13.61
N GLY A 112 10.77 7.80 -13.66
CA GLY A 112 11.04 9.14 -13.10
C GLY A 112 11.27 9.15 -11.59
N PHE A 113 10.76 8.15 -10.86
CA PHE A 113 11.07 7.98 -9.44
C PHE A 113 12.52 7.50 -9.27
N VAL A 114 12.97 6.54 -10.06
CA VAL A 114 14.35 6.04 -10.03
C VAL A 114 15.33 7.16 -10.35
N GLU A 115 15.10 7.90 -11.44
CA GLU A 115 15.95 8.99 -11.91
C GLU A 115 16.20 10.06 -10.83
N ILE A 116 15.14 10.52 -10.15
CA ILE A 116 15.25 11.53 -9.09
C ILE A 116 16.11 11.04 -7.92
N HIS A 117 15.96 9.77 -7.55
CA HIS A 117 16.65 9.23 -6.38
C HIS A 117 18.11 8.88 -6.67
N GLU A 118 18.42 8.43 -7.88
CA GLU A 118 19.80 8.26 -8.34
C GLU A 118 20.51 9.62 -8.44
N ALA A 119 19.83 10.66 -8.95
CA ALA A 119 20.37 12.01 -8.98
C ALA A 119 20.65 12.55 -7.57
N ALA A 120 19.76 12.29 -6.60
CA ALA A 120 19.96 12.68 -5.20
C ALA A 120 21.20 12.03 -4.55
N LEU A 121 21.54 10.78 -4.94
CA LEU A 121 22.77 10.10 -4.49
C LEU A 121 24.05 10.66 -5.13
N ALA A 122 23.95 11.24 -6.33
CA ALA A 122 25.08 11.83 -7.03
C ALA A 122 25.50 13.19 -6.46
N HIS A 123 24.64 13.84 -5.66
CA HIS A 123 25.00 15.05 -4.94
C HIS A 123 25.84 14.71 -3.69
N PRO A 124 26.94 15.44 -3.43
CA PRO A 124 27.71 15.23 -2.20
C PRO A 124 26.80 15.45 -1.00
N GLN A 125 26.71 14.42 -0.14
CA GLN A 125 26.09 14.56 1.17
C GLN A 125 26.90 15.60 1.93
N VAL A 126 26.27 16.71 2.32
CA VAL A 126 26.89 17.69 3.20
C VAL A 126 27.07 17.00 4.55
N ASP A 127 28.32 16.78 4.94
CA ASP A 127 28.66 16.23 6.25
C ASP A 127 28.11 17.20 7.31
N PRO A 128 27.26 16.76 8.24
CA PRO A 128 26.83 17.62 9.32
C PRO A 128 28.02 17.86 10.26
N ASP A 129 28.66 19.02 10.12
CA ASP A 129 29.63 19.58 11.08
C ASP A 129 29.12 19.54 12.53
#